data_AF-A0A848X128-F1
#
_entry.id   AF-A0A848X128-F1
#
_cell.length_a   1.000
_cell.length_b   1.000
_cell.length_c   1.000
_cell.angle_alpha   90.00
_cell.angle_beta   90.00
_cell.angle_gamma   90.00
#
_symmetry.space_group_name_H-M   'P 1'
#
loop_
_entity.id
_entity.type
_entity.pdbx_description
1 polymer ?
#
loop_
_entity_poly.entity_id
_entity_poly.type
_entity_poly.pdbx_seq_one_letter_code
_entity_poly.pdbx_strand_id
1 'polypeptide(L)' 'MPETLNIALLGHRFMGRAHSNAWLQSTKFFDPKRKPVLKVVCGRDKED' A
#
# COMPACT_ATOMS: atom_id res chain seq x y z
N MET A 1 2.85 -13.78 -15.82
CA MET A 1 2.14 -13.32 -14.60
C MET A 1 2.51 -11.87 -14.38
N PRO A 2 1.61 -10.99 -13.87
CA PRO A 2 1.95 -9.57 -13.67
C PRO A 2 3.06 -9.43 -12.61
N GLU A 3 4.06 -8.59 -12.93
CA GLU A 3 5.25 -8.31 -12.12
C GLU A 3 4.90 -7.56 -10.82
N THR A 4 3.84 -6.76 -10.86
CA THR A 4 3.40 -5.90 -9.77
C THR A 4 2.25 -6.50 -8.96
N LEU A 5 2.22 -6.17 -7.67
CA LEU A 5 1.12 -6.45 -6.75
C LEU A 5 0.46 -5.13 -6.33
N ASN A 6 -0.72 -4.84 -6.89
CA ASN A 6 -1.44 -3.61 -6.56
C ASN A 6 -2.15 -3.74 -5.22
N ILE A 7 -1.89 -2.79 -4.32
CA ILE A 7 -2.43 -2.74 -2.97
C ILE A 7 -3.49 -1.65 -2.87
N ALA A 8 -4.63 -2.00 -2.29
CA ALA A 8 -5.68 -1.07 -1.87
C ALA A 8 -5.65 -0.93 -0.35
N LEU A 9 -5.59 0.31 0.15
CA LEU A 9 -5.59 0.61 1.59
C LEU A 9 -6.98 1.10 2.02
N LEU A 10 -7.69 0.29 2.80
CA LEU A 10 -9.00 0.65 3.37
C LEU A 10 -8.82 1.16 4.80
N GLY A 11 -9.47 2.28 5.16
CA GLY A 11 -9.43 2.80 6.53
C GLY A 11 -8.13 3.52 6.88
N HIS A 12 -7.68 4.44 6.02
CA HIS A 12 -6.44 5.21 6.22
C HIS A 12 -6.40 6.00 7.54
N ARG A 13 -7.55 6.41 8.10
CA ARG A 13 -7.60 7.14 9.40
C ARG A 13 -7.26 6.30 10.64
N PHE A 14 -7.24 4.97 10.56
CA PHE A 14 -6.86 4.13 11.70
C PHE A 14 -5.35 3.88 11.72
N MET A 15 -4.86 3.11 10.75
CA MET A 15 -3.44 2.69 10.65
C MET A 15 -2.85 3.00 9.28
N GLY A 16 -3.42 3.96 8.55
CA GLY A 16 -3.03 4.23 7.16
C GLY A 16 -1.56 4.57 7.01
N ARG A 17 -1.02 5.40 7.92
CA ARG A 17 0.40 5.78 7.93
C ARG A 17 1.33 4.58 8.17
N ALA A 18 1.00 3.73 9.13
CA ALA A 18 1.81 2.57 9.46
C ALA A 18 1.82 1.55 8.31
N HIS A 19 0.64 1.23 7.78
CA HIS A 19 0.50 0.29 6.67
C HIS A 19 1.10 0.80 5.36
N SER A 20 0.89 2.08 4.99
CA SER A 20 1.48 2.64 3.78
C SER A 20 3.00 2.68 3.87
N ASN A 21 3.56 3.04 5.03
CA ASN A 21 5.00 2.98 5.24
C ASN A 21 5.53 1.54 5.15
N ALA A 22 4.87 0.56 5.79
CA ALA A 22 5.31 -0.84 5.72
C ALA A 22 5.42 -1.34 4.27
N TRP A 23 4.42 -1.04 3.43
CA TRP A 23 4.47 -1.39 2.00
C TRP A 23 5.60 -0.69 1.25
N LEU A 24 5.85 0.60 1.51
CA LEU A 24 6.96 1.34 0.91
C LEU A 24 8.35 0.85 1.36
N GLN A 25 8.49 0.42 2.62
CA GLN A 25 9.74 -0.10 3.14
C GLN A 25 9.98 -1.55 2.70
N SER A 26 8.94 -2.34 2.44
CA SER A 26 9.06 -3.76 2.11
C SER A 26 10.03 -4.03 0.95
N THR A 27 10.03 -3.20 -0.10
CA THR A 27 10.93 -3.34 -1.26
C THR A 27 12.34 -2.79 -1.04
N LYS A 28 12.60 -2.10 0.07
CA LYS A 28 13.92 -1.55 0.41
C LYS A 28 14.74 -2.55 1.22
N PHE A 29 14.07 -3.35 2.04
CA PHE A 29 14.69 -4.32 2.94
C PHE A 29 14.57 -5.76 2.45
N PHE A 30 13.61 -6.04 1.57
CA PHE A 30 13.36 -7.37 1.04
C PHE A 30 13.24 -7.33 -0.49
N ASP A 31 13.45 -8.49 -1.11
CA ASP A 31 13.26 -8.71 -2.54
C ASP A 31 12.03 -9.63 -2.77
N PRO A 32 10.81 -9.08 -2.71
CA PRO A 32 9.60 -9.88 -2.89
C PRO A 32 9.45 -10.29 -4.36
N LYS A 33 9.01 -11.54 -4.60
CA LYS A 33 8.74 -12.07 -5.94
C LYS A 33 7.79 -11.21 -6.79
N ARG A 34 6.96 -10.37 -6.16
CA ARG A 34 6.13 -9.36 -6.82
C ARG A 34 6.33 -8.04 -6.13
N LYS A 35 6.47 -6.97 -6.92
CA LYS A 35 6.70 -5.63 -6.39
C LYS A 35 5.38 -5.01 -5.92
N PRO A 36 5.18 -4.75 -4.61
CA PRO A 36 3.99 -4.07 -4.13
C PRO A 36 3.93 -2.63 -4.63
N VAL A 37 2.75 -2.20 -5.05
CA VAL A 37 2.44 -0.84 -5.48
C VAL A 37 1.19 -0.37 -4.75
N LEU A 38 1.30 0.69 -3.93
CA LEU A 38 0.14 1.33 -3.32
C LEU A 38 -0.66 2.04 -4.41
N LYS A 39 -1.74 1.39 -4.87
CA LYS A 39 -2.51 1.84 -6.04
C LYS A 39 -3.69 2.71 -5.66
N VAL A 40 -4.35 2.41 -4.55
CA VAL A 40 -5.52 3.16 -4.10
C VAL A 40 -5.56 3.25 -2.58
N VAL A 41 -6.07 4.37 -2.10
CA VAL A 41 -6.53 4.56 -0.73
C VAL A 41 -8.03 4.76 -0.79
N CYS A 42 -8.76 4.17 0.15
CA CYS A 42 -10.21 4.28 0.24
C CYS A 42 -10.61 4.89 1.58
N GLY A 43 -11.29 6.02 1.48
CA GLY A 43 -11.93 6.74 2.57
C GLY A 43 -13.43 6.90 2.29
N ARG A 44 -14.18 7.33 3.31
CA ARG A 44 -15.60 7.68 3.17
C ARG A 44 -15.77 9.09 2.60
N ASP A 45 -14.90 10.00 3.01
CA ASP A 45 -14.81 11.37 2.50
C ASP A 45 -13.89 11.39 1.29
N LYS A 46 -14.34 12.01 0.19
CA LYS A 46 -13.58 12.08 -1.07
C LYS A 46 -12.40 13.06 -1.00
N GLU A 47 -12.49 14.05 -0.11
CA GLU A 47 -11.49 15.12 0.05
C GLU A 47 -10.37 14.74 1.02
N ASP A 48 -10.45 13.56 1.64
CA ASP A 48 -9.38 13.01 2.50
C ASP A 48 -8.27 12.33 1.68
#